data_AF-A0A7J7SXP8-F1
#
_entry.id   AF-A0A7J7SXP8-F1
#
_cell.length_a   1.000
_cell.length_b   1.000
_cell.length_c   1.000
_cell.angle_alpha   90.00
_cell.angle_beta   90.00
_cell.angle_gamma   90.00
#
_symmetry.space_group_name_H-M   'P 1'
#
loop_
_entity.id
_entity.type
_entity.pdbx_description
1 polymer ?
#
loop_
_entity_poly.entity_id
_entity_poly.type
_entity_poly.pdbx_seq_one_letter_code
_entity_poly.pdbx_strand_id
1 'polypeptide(L)'
;MEYAASAVPNPYTLLSQLPLESGGFTCLDLKDAFFCIRLAPQSQSLLAFEWTEPDTGRQLQLTWTRLPQGFKKSPTLFGEVLASDLATFPREEYCCTLLQYVDDLLLACATETESKPRHRHSCPT
;
A
#
# COMPACT_ATOMS: atom_id res chain seq x y z
N MET A 1 -11.99 -21.69 -12.48
CA MET A 1 -12.22 -20.96 -11.21
C MET A 1 -10.88 -20.90 -10.51
N GLU A 2 -10.16 -19.80 -10.69
CA GLU A 2 -8.88 -19.59 -10.05
C GLU A 2 -9.14 -19.09 -8.63
N TYR A 3 -8.76 -19.91 -7.65
CA TYR A 3 -8.84 -19.57 -6.24
C TYR A 3 -7.73 -18.55 -5.99
N ALA A 4 -8.05 -17.25 -5.99
CA ALA A 4 -7.09 -16.22 -5.62
C ALA A 4 -6.62 -16.51 -4.19
N ALA A 5 -5.41 -17.05 -4.08
CA ALA A 5 -4.76 -17.31 -2.80
C ALA A 5 -4.67 -15.99 -2.04
N SER A 6 -4.96 -16.02 -0.74
CA SER A 6 -4.83 -14.87 0.17
C SER A 6 -3.46 -14.18 -0.05
N ALA A 7 -3.46 -13.03 -0.71
CA ALA A 7 -2.32 -12.51 -1.47
C ALA A 7 -1.34 -11.62 -0.68
N VAL A 8 -1.38 -11.65 0.66
CA VAL A 8 -0.40 -10.93 1.49
C VAL A 8 0.78 -11.87 1.76
N PRO A 9 1.99 -11.56 1.26
CA PRO A 9 3.15 -12.43 1.45
C PRO A 9 3.56 -12.48 2.92
N ASN A 10 4.03 -13.64 3.36
CA ASN A 10 4.68 -13.77 4.67
C ASN A 10 5.87 -12.79 4.75
N PRO A 11 6.00 -11.96 5.81
CA PRO A 11 7.13 -11.05 5.98
C PRO A 11 8.50 -11.71 5.79
N TYR A 12 8.68 -12.96 6.25
CA TYR A 12 9.94 -13.68 6.06
C TYR A 12 10.29 -13.92 4.59
N THR A 13 9.30 -14.31 3.79
CA THR A 13 9.46 -14.55 2.34
C THR A 13 9.60 -13.24 1.56
N LEU A 14 9.02 -12.15 2.07
CA LEU A 14 9.18 -10.83 1.50
C LEU A 14 10.59 -10.29 1.73
N LEU A 15 11.07 -10.35 2.97
CA LEU A 15 12.40 -9.84 3.35
C LEU A 15 13.55 -10.62 2.71
N SER A 16 13.37 -11.90 2.37
CA SER A 16 14.39 -12.66 1.64
C SER A 16 14.66 -12.16 0.22
N GLN A 17 13.86 -11.22 -0.30
CA GLN A 17 14.07 -10.58 -1.61
C GLN A 17 15.03 -9.37 -1.52
N LEU A 18 15.42 -8.96 -0.32
CA LEU A 18 16.36 -7.86 -0.16
C LEU A 18 17.77 -8.26 -0.63
N PRO A 19 18.45 -7.39 -1.41
CA PRO A 19 19.83 -7.62 -1.77
C PRO A 19 20.73 -7.47 -0.55
N LEU A 20 21.73 -8.36 -0.42
CA LEU A 20 22.69 -8.35 0.69
C LEU A 20 23.56 -7.09 0.73
N GLU A 21 23.70 -6.39 -0.40
CA GLU A 21 24.57 -5.21 -0.57
C GLU A 21 23.79 -3.87 -0.57
N SER A 22 22.56 -3.85 -0.04
CA SER A 22 21.82 -2.60 0.16
C SER A 22 22.54 -1.68 1.15
N GLY A 23 22.79 -0.45 0.71
CA GLY A 23 23.51 0.58 1.45
C GLY A 23 22.67 1.42 2.40
N GLY A 24 21.34 1.40 2.22
CA GLY A 24 20.40 2.12 3.08
C GLY A 24 18.96 1.62 2.93
N PHE A 25 18.19 1.77 4.01
CA PHE A 25 16.78 1.38 4.09
C PHE A 25 15.91 2.57 4.46
N THR A 26 14.76 2.69 3.81
CA THR A 26 13.70 3.62 4.20
C THR A 26 12.41 2.83 4.37
N CYS A 27 11.80 2.92 5.56
CA CYS A 27 10.50 2.33 5.85
C CYS A 27 9.44 3.44 5.85
N LEU A 28 8.32 3.21 5.16
CA LEU A 28 7.18 4.11 5.12
C LEU A 28 5.93 3.34 5.55
N ASP A 29 5.19 3.91 6.50
CA ASP A 29 3.89 3.40 6.95
C ASP A 29 2.79 4.32 6.41
N LEU A 30 1.84 3.75 5.65
CA LEU A 30 0.76 4.50 5.04
C LEU A 30 -0.39 4.72 6.02
N LYS A 31 -0.41 5.90 6.64
CA LYS A 31 -1.49 6.29 7.54
C LYS A 31 -2.87 6.22 6.88
N ASP A 32 -3.82 5.61 7.59
CA ASP A 32 -5.24 5.52 7.20
C ASP A 32 -5.46 4.87 5.82
N ALA A 33 -4.53 4.01 5.39
CA ALA A 33 -4.44 3.41 4.06
C ALA A 33 -5.76 2.87 3.49
N PHE A 34 -6.52 2.10 4.29
CA PHE A 34 -7.77 1.51 3.79
C PHE A 34 -8.79 2.57 3.36
N PHE A 35 -8.81 3.74 4.00
CA PHE A 35 -9.74 4.79 3.65
C PHE A 35 -9.45 5.44 2.29
N CYS A 36 -8.29 5.20 1.69
CA CYS A 36 -7.99 5.58 0.31
C CYS A 36 -8.91 4.87 -0.70
N ILE A 37 -9.41 3.67 -0.38
CA ILE A 37 -10.25 2.88 -1.28
C ILE A 37 -11.73 3.24 -1.11
N ARG A 38 -12.38 3.65 -2.21
CA ARG A 38 -13.83 3.89 -2.26
C ARG A 38 -14.61 2.59 -2.30
N LEU A 39 -15.69 2.52 -1.54
CA LEU A 39 -16.67 1.45 -1.67
C LEU A 39 -17.70 1.80 -2.74
N ALA A 40 -18.02 0.82 -3.59
CA ALA A 40 -19.13 0.91 -4.51
C ALA A 40 -20.44 1.15 -3.73
N PRO A 41 -21.38 1.99 -4.21
CA PRO A 41 -22.62 2.30 -3.50
C PRO A 41 -23.40 1.06 -3.02
N GLN A 42 -23.40 -0.01 -3.83
CA GLN A 42 -24.08 -1.27 -3.53
C GLN A 42 -23.43 -2.03 -2.36
N SER A 43 -22.13 -1.84 -2.11
CA SER A 43 -21.41 -2.47 -1.01
C SER A 43 -21.54 -1.69 0.30
N GLN A 44 -21.87 -0.39 0.25
CA GLN A 44 -21.99 0.44 1.44
C GLN A 44 -23.13 -0.05 2.34
N SER A 45 -24.29 -0.43 1.78
CA SER A 45 -25.41 -0.94 2.58
C SER A 45 -25.06 -2.22 3.35
N LEU A 46 -24.06 -3.00 2.93
CA LEU A 46 -23.61 -4.21 3.62
C LEU A 46 -22.77 -3.92 4.87
N LEU A 47 -22.24 -2.71 4.99
CA LEU A 47 -21.33 -2.29 6.06
C LEU A 47 -21.98 -1.19 6.93
N ALA A 48 -23.31 -1.11 6.93
CA ALA A 48 -24.03 -0.19 7.78
C ALA A 48 -24.03 -0.63 9.25
N PHE A 49 -24.08 0.33 10.17
CA PHE A 49 -24.17 0.10 11.60
C PHE A 49 -25.10 1.14 12.25
N GLU A 50 -25.64 0.78 13.41
CA GLU A 50 -26.46 1.68 14.21
C GLU A 50 -25.60 2.54 15.13
N TRP A 51 -25.96 3.81 15.25
CA TRP A 51 -25.32 4.77 16.13
C TRP A 51 -26.39 5.57 16.87
N THR A 52 -26.29 5.62 18.19
CA THR A 52 -27.15 6.48 19.00
C THR A 52 -26.40 7.78 19.28
N GLU A 53 -26.99 8.91 18.88
CA GLU A 53 -26.44 10.23 19.19
C GLU A 53 -26.39 10.44 20.71
N PRO A 54 -25.22 10.80 21.28
CA PRO A 54 -25.08 10.98 22.72
C PRO A 54 -25.97 12.08 23.30
N ASP A 55 -26.14 13.17 22.56
CA ASP A 55 -26.85 14.37 23.06
C ASP A 55 -28.36 14.26 22.96
N THR A 56 -28.86 13.63 21.89
CA THR A 56 -30.30 13.60 21.56
C THR A 56 -30.94 12.24 21.82
N GLY A 57 -30.14 11.19 22.01
CA GLY A 57 -30.62 9.81 22.07
C GLY A 57 -31.19 9.29 20.75
N ARG A 58 -31.02 10.03 19.64
CA ARG A 58 -31.54 9.65 18.33
C ARG A 58 -30.75 8.46 17.79
N GLN A 59 -31.46 7.41 17.39
CA GLN A 59 -30.85 6.30 16.65
C GLN A 59 -30.72 6.64 15.17
N LEU A 60 -29.53 6.45 14.64
CA LEU A 60 -29.16 6.64 13.24
C LEU A 60 -28.58 5.35 12.69
N GLN A 61 -28.75 5.15 11.39
CA GLN A 61 -27.95 4.18 10.65
C GLN A 61 -26.88 4.93 9.86
N LEU A 62 -25.63 4.58 10.09
CA LEU A 62 -24.48 5.10 9.37
C LEU A 62 -23.87 3.98 8.53
N THR A 63 -23.10 4.35 7.51
CA THR A 63 -22.35 3.37 6.73
C THR A 63 -21.00 3.93 6.28
N TRP A 64 -20.08 3.03 5.98
CA TRP A 64 -18.78 3.34 5.42
C TRP A 64 -18.87 3.64 3.93
N THR A 65 -18.31 4.77 3.50
CA THR A 65 -18.12 5.11 2.08
C THR A 65 -16.74 4.70 1.55
N ARG A 66 -15.83 4.37 2.47
CA ARG A 66 -14.47 3.89 2.22
C ARG A 66 -14.26 2.54 2.89
N LEU A 67 -13.27 1.79 2.44
CA LEU A 67 -12.98 0.46 2.98
C LEU A 67 -12.71 0.54 4.50
N PRO A 68 -13.53 -0.10 5.35
CA PRO A 68 -13.40 0.06 6.78
C PRO A 68 -12.26 -0.78 7.38
N GLN A 69 -11.72 -0.29 8.50
CA GLN A 69 -10.92 -1.10 9.39
C GLN A 69 -11.79 -2.19 10.04
N GLY A 70 -11.23 -3.38 10.23
CA GLY A 70 -11.95 -4.54 10.78
C GLY A 70 -12.69 -5.40 9.75
N PHE A 71 -12.82 -4.95 8.49
CA PHE A 71 -13.28 -5.84 7.43
C PHE A 71 -12.17 -6.81 7.02
N LYS A 72 -12.46 -8.12 7.09
CA LYS A 72 -11.46 -9.20 6.95
C LYS A 72 -10.65 -9.12 5.65
N LYS A 73 -11.25 -8.63 4.56
CA LYS A 73 -10.58 -8.52 3.26
C LYS A 73 -9.90 -7.18 3.03
N SER A 74 -9.96 -6.23 3.97
CA SER A 74 -9.35 -4.91 3.81
C SER A 74 -7.85 -4.97 3.52
N PRO A 75 -7.04 -5.77 4.25
CA PRO A 75 -5.60 -5.86 3.98
C PRO A 75 -5.28 -6.39 2.59
N THR A 76 -6.01 -7.43 2.15
CA THR A 76 -5.80 -8.03 0.82
C THR A 76 -6.21 -7.07 -0.30
N LEU A 77 -7.40 -6.44 -0.20
CA LEU A 77 -7.88 -5.50 -1.21
C LEU A 77 -6.97 -4.28 -1.32
N PHE A 78 -6.50 -3.74 -0.19
CA PHE A 78 -5.57 -2.62 -0.20
C PHE A 78 -4.22 -3.01 -0.79
N GLY A 79 -3.68 -4.17 -0.37
CA GLY A 79 -2.43 -4.70 -0.89
C GLY A 79 -2.46 -4.86 -2.43
N GLU A 80 -3.53 -5.43 -2.98
CA GLU A 80 -3.69 -5.63 -4.42
C GLU A 80 -3.76 -4.31 -5.21
N VAL A 81 -4.55 -3.34 -4.72
CA VAL A 81 -4.66 -2.02 -5.36
C VAL A 81 -3.32 -1.29 -5.32
N LEU A 82 -2.67 -1.24 -4.16
CA LEU A 82 -1.38 -0.58 -4.02
C LEU A 82 -0.28 -1.27 -4.84
N ALA A 83 -0.30 -2.61 -4.94
CA ALA A 83 0.65 -3.33 -5.78
C ALA A 83 0.49 -2.99 -7.27
N SER A 84 -0.76 -2.81 -7.73
CA SER A 84 -1.04 -2.34 -9.09
C SER A 84 -0.53 -0.92 -9.32
N ASP A 85 -0.71 -0.02 -8.35
CA ASP A 85 -0.23 1.36 -8.44
C ASP A 85 1.31 1.43 -8.42
N LEU A 86 1.96 0.55 -7.65
CA LEU A 86 3.42 0.47 -7.55
C LEU A 86 4.08 -0.32 -8.70
N ALA A 87 3.30 -0.98 -9.57
CA ALA A 87 3.82 -1.72 -10.71
C ALA A 87 4.57 -0.81 -11.71
N THR A 88 4.19 0.48 -11.78
CA THR A 88 4.83 1.47 -12.64
C THR A 88 5.97 2.25 -11.96
N PHE A 89 6.31 1.92 -10.70
CA PHE A 89 7.38 2.59 -9.98
C PHE A 89 8.74 2.30 -10.65
N PRO A 90 9.55 3.32 -11.00
CA PRO A 90 10.78 3.15 -11.80
C PRO A 90 11.95 2.67 -10.93
N ARG A 91 11.91 1.39 -10.53
CA ARG A 91 12.91 0.75 -9.65
C ARG A 91 14.34 0.84 -10.19
N GLU A 92 14.50 0.69 -11.50
CA GLU A 92 15.80 0.71 -12.18
C GLU A 92 16.43 2.11 -12.20
N GLU A 93 15.63 3.16 -12.29
CA GLU A 93 16.11 4.55 -12.29
C GLU A 93 16.69 4.93 -10.93
N TYR A 94 16.06 4.45 -9.85
CA TYR A 94 16.48 4.73 -8.49
C TYR A 94 17.48 3.71 -7.93
N CYS A 95 17.77 2.62 -8.65
CA CYS A 95 18.59 1.50 -8.15
C CYS A 95 18.12 0.98 -6.78
N CYS A 96 16.80 0.89 -6.59
CA CYS A 96 16.20 0.48 -5.32
C CYS A 96 15.26 -0.72 -5.48
N THR A 97 15.29 -1.63 -4.51
CA THR A 97 14.29 -2.67 -4.31
C THR A 97 13.16 -2.11 -3.46
N LEU A 98 11.92 -2.20 -3.96
CA LEU A 98 10.70 -1.83 -3.23
C LEU A 98 9.96 -3.10 -2.81
N LEU A 99 9.78 -3.28 -1.51
CA LEU A 99 8.95 -4.32 -0.91
C LEU A 99 7.69 -3.69 -0.31
N GLN A 100 6.57 -4.39 -0.45
CA GLN A 100 5.26 -3.96 0.04
C GLN A 100 4.67 -5.05 0.93
N TYR A 101 4.22 -4.67 2.12
CA TYR A 101 3.43 -5.50 3.02
C TYR A 101 2.19 -4.73 3.46
N VAL A 102 1.06 -4.95 2.77
CA VAL A 102 -0.18 -4.19 2.99
C VAL A 102 0.05 -2.68 2.87
N ASP A 103 0.14 -1.97 3.99
CA ASP A 103 0.36 -0.52 4.15
C ASP A 103 1.81 -0.15 4.51
N ASP A 104 2.66 -1.13 4.81
CA ASP A 104 4.09 -0.96 5.01
C ASP A 104 4.86 -1.03 3.67
N LEU A 105 5.73 -0.06 3.41
CA LEU A 105 6.65 -0.05 2.29
C LEU A 105 8.10 0.01 2.78
N LEU A 106 8.95 -0.85 2.21
CA LEU A 106 10.38 -0.85 2.46
C LEU A 106 11.15 -0.62 1.16
N LEU A 107 11.93 0.45 1.13
CA LEU A 107 12.87 0.77 0.06
C LEU A 107 14.28 0.41 0.51
N ALA A 108 14.97 -0.41 -0.29
CA ALA A 108 16.37 -0.76 -0.10
C ALA A 108 17.17 -0.31 -1.32
N CYS A 109 18.09 0.65 -1.13
CA CYS A 109 18.86 1.24 -2.22
C CYS A 109 20.35 0.91 -2.04
N ALA A 110 21.08 0.74 -3.15
CA ALA A 110 22.54 0.61 -3.10
C ALA A 110 23.19 1.91 -2.58
N THR A 111 24.32 1.81 -1.88
CA THR A 111 25.12 3.01 -1.54
C THR A 111 25.63 3.68 -2.82
N GLU A 112 25.72 5.01 -2.79
CA GLU A 112 26.19 5.90 -3.87
C GLU A 112 27.63 5.63 -4.38
N THR A 113 28.31 4.61 -3.85
CA THR A 113 29.68 4.24 -4.23
C THR A 113 29.79 3.49 -5.56
N GLU A 114 28.69 3.05 -6.17
CA GLU A 114 28.66 2.43 -7.52
C GLU A 114 27.86 3.21 -8.57
N SER A 115 27.31 4.38 -8.25
CA SER A 115 26.72 5.27 -9.25
C SER A 115 27.79 6.09 -9.96
N LYS A 116 28.48 5.46 -10.91
CA LYS A 116 29.27 6.17 -11.93
C LYS A 116 28.40 7.29 -12.54
N PRO A 117 28.88 8.54 -12.68
CA PRO A 117 28.01 9.65 -13.08
C PRO A 117 27.49 9.43 -14.52
N ARG A 118 26.18 9.19 -14.67
CA ARG A 118 25.53 9.16 -15.99
C ARG A 118 25.26 10.60 -16.45
N HIS A 119 25.74 10.84 -17.66
CA HIS A 119 25.73 12.05 -18.46
C HIS A 119 24.67 13.12 -18.13
N ARG A 120 25.16 14.35 -17.90
CA ARG A 120 24.37 15.58 -18.07
C ARG A 120 23.77 15.59 -19.48
N HIS A 121 22.45 15.56 -19.57
CA HIS A 121 21.76 16.04 -20.76
C HIS A 121 21.98 17.55 -20.84
N SER A 122 22.87 17.97 -21.75
CA SER A 122 23.01 19.36 -22.15
C SER A 122 21.75 19.78 -22.91
N CYS A 123 21.00 20.71 -22.32
CA CYS A 123 19.92 21.44 -22.98
C CYS A 123 20.54 22.37 -24.05
N PRO A 124 20.08 22.41 -25.31
CA PRO A 124 20.57 23.36 -26.29
C PRO A 124 19.87 24.72 -26.12
N THR A 125 20.65 25.79 -26.14
CA THR A 125 20.20 27.19 -26.33
C THR A 125 19.69 27.43 -27.73
#